data_AF-A0A286G9H9-F1
#
_entry.id   AF-A0A286G9H9-F1
#
_cell.length_a   1.000
_cell.length_b   1.000
_cell.length_c   1.000
_cell.angle_alpha   90.00
_cell.angle_beta   90.00
_cell.angle_gamma   90.00
#
_symmetry.space_group_name_H-M   'P 1'
#
loop_
_entity.id
_entity.type
_entity.pdbx_description
1 polymer ?
#
loop_
_entity_poly.entity_id
_entity_poly.type
_entity_poly.pdbx_seq_one_letter_code
_entity_poly.pdbx_strand_id
1 'polypeptide(L)'
;MPRPSLALAAVVLPLAAALATAPALAQQAEPPGAVDPAADSDKLQPPEPLRPGDIQAFIKSVPEVQRWAMRQDAPTRELTERRFDAETLAATPFAVGLAEIQDSDAYDELTDTVRAHGFTDAEQWAGTADRVMRALAALQMEASGPTPDQLDQTRRQVLNNPAISAQEKEQIVSSIGMATAMRTAPEGDVTAVQPFAEQLAEALGGVDGGPPEAPAAD
;
A
#
# COMPACT_ATOMS: atom_id res chain seq x y z
N MET A 1 -0.26 -37.59 66.91
CA MET A 1 0.89 -37.71 67.85
C MET A 1 2.03 -38.40 67.09
N PRO A 2 3.34 -38.14 67.32
CA PRO A 2 4.12 -36.93 67.61
C PRO A 2 5.25 -36.66 66.55
N ARG A 3 5.87 -35.47 66.57
CA ARG A 3 7.11 -35.09 65.81
C ARG A 3 8.38 -35.59 66.55
N PRO A 4 9.59 -35.66 65.93
CA PRO A 4 10.57 -34.56 66.07
C PRO A 4 11.61 -34.39 64.91
N SER A 5 11.98 -33.15 64.57
CA SER A 5 13.31 -32.49 64.78
C SER A 5 14.34 -32.71 63.65
N LEU A 6 14.72 -31.67 62.88
CA LEU A 6 15.76 -30.66 63.18
C LEU A 6 17.15 -31.26 63.48
N ALA A 7 18.08 -31.06 62.55
CA ALA A 7 19.51 -31.04 62.82
C ALA A 7 20.07 -29.68 62.38
N LEU A 8 20.40 -28.86 63.38
CA LEU A 8 21.28 -27.71 63.29
C LEU A 8 22.71 -28.17 62.97
N ALA A 9 23.43 -27.39 62.17
CA ALA A 9 24.85 -27.17 62.40
C ALA A 9 25.21 -25.76 61.92
N ALA A 10 25.41 -24.87 62.88
CA ALA A 10 25.92 -23.52 62.71
C ALA A 10 27.45 -23.54 62.63
N VAL A 11 28.04 -22.71 61.76
CA VAL A 11 29.44 -22.28 61.90
C VAL A 11 29.55 -20.77 61.64
N VAL A 12 29.52 -20.05 62.75
CA VAL A 12 30.35 -18.91 63.20
C VAL A 12 31.18 -18.12 62.15
N LEU A 13 30.90 -16.81 62.11
CA LEU A 13 31.64 -15.67 61.51
C LEU A 13 32.95 -15.34 62.26
N PRO A 14 33.92 -14.63 61.63
CA PRO A 14 34.05 -13.17 61.88
C PRO A 14 34.33 -12.38 60.57
N LEU A 15 33.59 -11.32 60.26
CA LEU A 15 33.80 -9.92 60.69
C LEU A 15 35.22 -9.37 60.43
N ALA A 16 35.39 -8.70 59.29
CA ALA A 16 36.38 -7.65 59.11
C ALA A 16 35.74 -6.51 58.29
N ALA A 17 35.68 -5.34 58.91
CA ALA A 17 35.05 -4.13 58.42
C ALA A 17 36.10 -3.19 57.79
N ALA A 18 35.73 -2.54 56.68
CA ALA A 18 36.23 -1.24 56.24
C ALA A 18 35.18 -0.65 55.28
N LEU A 19 34.18 0.06 55.78
CA LEU A 19 34.11 1.53 55.86
C LEU A 19 34.35 2.23 54.51
N ALA A 20 33.26 2.47 53.78
CA ALA A 20 33.04 3.71 53.05
C ALA A 20 31.54 3.94 52.79
N THR A 21 31.01 4.98 53.44
CA THR A 21 29.86 5.83 53.06
C THR A 21 28.46 5.22 52.89
N ALA A 22 27.62 5.47 53.92
CA ALA A 22 26.15 5.58 53.84
C ALA A 22 25.74 7.02 53.44
N PRO A 23 24.45 7.38 53.28
CA PRO A 23 23.22 6.56 53.16
C PRO A 23 22.44 6.85 51.86
N ALA A 24 21.69 5.86 51.38
CA ALA A 24 20.60 6.06 50.45
C ALA A 24 19.32 6.38 51.25
N LEU A 25 18.80 7.61 51.12
CA LEU A 25 17.37 7.91 51.06
C LEU A 25 17.17 9.40 50.70
N ALA A 26 16.27 9.58 49.73
CA ALA A 26 15.61 10.81 49.30
C ALA A 26 16.34 11.73 48.29
N GLN A 27 15.66 11.84 47.13
CA GLN A 27 15.62 12.96 46.18
C GLN A 27 16.48 12.83 44.91
N GLN A 28 15.83 12.39 43.82
CA GLN A 28 16.13 12.71 42.42
C GLN A 28 14.91 12.21 41.61
N ALA A 29 13.98 13.07 41.20
CA ALA A 29 14.05 13.88 39.97
C ALA A 29 14.20 12.97 38.74
N GLU A 30 13.15 12.95 37.91
CA GLU A 30 13.08 12.25 36.63
C GLU A 30 14.27 12.59 35.73
N PRO A 31 14.86 11.61 35.02
CA PRO A 31 15.48 11.84 33.74
C PRO A 31 14.49 11.52 32.60
N PRO A 32 14.37 12.40 31.58
CA PRO A 32 13.59 12.16 30.38
C PRO A 32 14.28 11.08 29.56
N GLY A 33 13.52 10.16 28.97
CA GLY A 33 14.09 9.12 28.09
C GLY A 33 13.89 7.69 28.55
N ALA A 34 12.79 7.40 29.28
CA ALA A 34 12.18 6.08 29.14
C ALA A 34 11.54 6.04 27.75
N VAL A 35 12.29 5.57 26.76
CA VAL A 35 11.70 5.08 25.52
C VAL A 35 10.76 3.95 25.90
N ASP A 36 9.46 4.24 25.88
CA ASP A 36 8.42 3.24 25.93
C ASP A 36 8.74 2.18 24.86
N PRO A 37 8.94 0.90 25.22
CA PRO A 37 8.97 -0.17 24.22
C PRO A 37 7.59 -0.43 23.59
N ALA A 38 6.62 0.47 23.80
CA ALA A 38 5.31 0.45 23.16
C ALA A 38 5.25 1.27 21.86
N ALA A 39 6.35 1.90 21.42
CA ALA A 39 6.40 2.70 20.19
C ALA A 39 6.70 1.89 18.90
N ASP A 40 6.68 0.56 18.94
CA ASP A 40 6.85 -0.31 17.76
C ASP A 40 5.62 -1.23 17.55
N SER A 41 4.43 -0.67 17.75
CA SER A 41 3.16 -1.31 17.38
C SER A 41 2.45 -0.60 16.22
N ASP A 42 3.18 0.23 15.45
CA ASP A 42 2.80 0.63 14.09
C ASP A 42 2.96 -0.56 13.12
N LYS A 43 2.32 -1.68 13.48
CA LYS A 43 2.26 -2.91 12.71
C LYS A 43 0.82 -3.12 12.30
N LEU A 44 0.58 -2.83 11.03
CA LEU A 44 -0.56 -3.31 10.23
C LEU A 44 -1.94 -2.78 10.64
N GLN A 45 -2.09 -1.45 10.80
CA GLN A 45 -3.40 -0.90 10.47
C GLN A 45 -3.58 -1.05 8.95
N PRO A 46 -4.66 -1.71 8.47
CA PRO A 46 -4.96 -1.71 7.04
C PRO A 46 -5.02 -0.24 6.58
N PRO A 47 -4.49 0.08 5.38
CA PRO A 47 -4.49 1.45 4.90
C PRO A 47 -5.93 1.98 4.98
N GLU A 48 -6.09 3.16 5.59
CA GLU A 48 -7.41 3.79 5.72
C GLU A 48 -8.06 3.83 4.33
N PRO A 49 -9.33 3.37 4.18
CA PRO A 49 -9.98 3.29 2.88
C PRO A 49 -9.89 4.60 2.10
N LEU A 50 -9.76 4.51 0.78
CA LEU A 50 -9.83 5.67 -0.10
C LEU A 50 -11.08 6.48 0.21
N ARG A 51 -10.91 7.77 0.49
CA ARG A 51 -12.05 8.63 0.80
C ARG A 51 -12.68 9.11 -0.51
N PRO A 52 -14.02 9.26 -0.58
CA PRO A 52 -14.70 9.76 -1.77
C PRO A 52 -14.16 11.11 -2.29
N GLY A 53 -13.72 11.97 -1.36
CA GLY A 53 -13.09 13.26 -1.71
C GLY A 53 -11.77 13.11 -2.45
N ASP A 54 -10.93 12.14 -2.05
CA ASP A 54 -9.63 11.90 -2.68
C ASP A 54 -9.82 11.33 -4.09
N ILE A 55 -10.81 10.44 -4.27
CA ILE A 55 -11.17 9.88 -5.59
C ILE A 55 -11.69 10.98 -6.53
N GLN A 56 -12.56 11.87 -6.04
CA GLN A 56 -13.05 13.00 -6.84
C GLN A 56 -11.97 14.01 -7.18
N ALA A 57 -11.08 14.31 -6.24
CA ALA A 57 -9.92 15.16 -6.48
C ALA A 57 -9.01 14.55 -7.57
N PHE A 58 -8.78 13.24 -7.48
CA PHE A 58 -8.04 12.50 -8.49
C PHE A 58 -8.69 12.60 -9.87
N ILE A 59 -9.97 12.24 -10.01
CA ILE A 59 -10.73 12.33 -11.28
C ILE A 59 -10.60 13.74 -11.91
N LYS A 60 -10.75 14.80 -11.11
CA LYS A 60 -10.65 16.18 -11.59
C LYS A 60 -9.24 16.59 -12.01
N SER A 61 -8.22 15.98 -11.41
CA SER A 61 -6.82 16.28 -11.71
C SER A 61 -6.29 15.60 -12.98
N VAL A 62 -6.86 14.44 -13.35
CA VAL A 62 -6.42 13.66 -14.51
C VAL A 62 -6.27 14.49 -15.80
N PRO A 63 -7.25 15.31 -16.24
CA PRO A 63 -7.10 16.08 -17.48
C PRO A 63 -6.05 17.19 -17.42
N GLU A 64 -5.77 17.75 -16.24
CA GLU A 64 -4.70 18.74 -16.05
C GLU A 64 -3.33 18.06 -16.06
N VAL A 65 -3.20 16.89 -15.40
CA VAL A 65 -1.98 16.09 -15.42
C VAL A 65 -1.67 15.56 -16.83
N GLN A 66 -2.67 15.14 -17.60
CA GLN A 66 -2.48 14.77 -19.01
C GLN A 66 -1.98 15.95 -19.85
N ARG A 67 -2.56 17.14 -19.68
CA ARG A 67 -2.07 18.36 -20.36
C ARG A 67 -0.67 18.77 -19.93
N TRP A 68 -0.34 18.60 -18.66
CA TRP A 68 1.02 18.77 -18.16
C TRP A 68 1.97 17.80 -18.86
N ALA A 69 1.65 16.50 -18.92
CA ALA A 69 2.48 15.47 -19.54
C ALA A 69 2.75 15.75 -21.03
N MET A 70 1.74 16.24 -21.77
CA MET A 70 1.89 16.63 -23.18
C MET A 70 2.91 17.77 -23.39
N ARG A 71 3.13 18.63 -22.39
CA ARG A 71 4.11 19.73 -22.45
C ARG A 71 5.54 19.30 -22.10
N GLN A 72 5.70 18.15 -21.46
CA GLN A 72 7.02 17.66 -21.05
C GLN A 72 7.85 17.12 -22.23
N ASP A 73 9.14 16.93 -22.01
CA ASP A 73 10.02 16.26 -22.97
C ASP A 73 9.56 14.82 -23.27
N ALA A 74 10.06 14.25 -24.37
CA ALA A 74 9.62 12.92 -24.82
C ALA A 74 9.83 11.81 -23.76
N PRO A 75 10.99 11.71 -23.06
CA PRO A 75 11.16 10.77 -21.95
C PRO A 75 10.11 10.89 -20.84
N THR A 76 9.87 12.11 -20.35
CA THR A 76 8.91 12.38 -19.26
C THR A 76 7.46 12.12 -19.70
N ARG A 77 7.16 12.46 -20.95
CA ARG A 77 5.86 12.19 -21.56
C ARG A 77 5.60 10.69 -21.72
N GLU A 78 6.56 9.93 -22.25
CA GLU A 78 6.44 8.47 -22.43
C GLU A 78 6.22 7.75 -21.10
N LEU A 79 6.93 8.17 -20.05
CA LEU A 79 6.73 7.70 -18.68
C LEU A 79 5.26 7.90 -18.25
N THR A 80 4.67 9.05 -18.55
CA THR A 80 3.32 9.38 -18.11
C THR A 80 2.24 8.71 -18.97
N GLU A 81 2.39 8.71 -20.30
CA GLU A 81 1.45 8.07 -21.23
C GLU A 81 1.33 6.57 -20.97
N ARG A 82 2.46 5.88 -20.75
CA ARG A 82 2.47 4.46 -20.42
C ARG A 82 1.70 4.13 -19.13
N ARG A 83 1.50 5.10 -18.24
CA ARG A 83 0.74 4.92 -17.00
C ARG A 83 -0.75 5.15 -17.14
N PHE A 84 -1.22 5.77 -18.22
CA PHE A 84 -2.65 5.95 -18.48
C PHE A 84 -3.21 4.88 -19.43
N ASP A 85 -2.37 4.00 -19.95
CA ASP A 85 -2.78 2.88 -20.79
C ASP A 85 -3.42 1.74 -19.97
N ALA A 86 -4.63 1.34 -20.35
CA ALA A 86 -5.43 0.33 -19.66
C ALA A 86 -4.73 -1.02 -19.45
N GLU A 87 -3.83 -1.42 -20.34
CA GLU A 87 -3.06 -2.67 -20.26
C GLU A 87 -1.93 -2.56 -19.21
N THR A 88 -1.44 -1.35 -18.98
CA THR A 88 -0.28 -1.06 -18.13
C THR A 88 -0.63 -0.65 -16.69
N LEU A 89 -1.89 -0.25 -16.46
CA LEU A 89 -2.44 0.12 -15.15
C LEU A 89 -2.34 -0.98 -14.08
N ALA A 90 -2.18 -2.25 -14.48
CA ALA A 90 -1.95 -3.36 -13.57
C ALA A 90 -0.46 -3.59 -13.21
N ALA A 91 0.47 -3.02 -13.97
CA ALA A 91 1.87 -3.45 -13.99
C ALA A 91 2.87 -2.39 -13.48
N THR A 92 2.51 -1.09 -13.48
CA THR A 92 3.48 -0.03 -13.17
C THR A 92 2.86 1.08 -12.31
N PRO A 93 3.23 1.20 -11.03
CA PRO A 93 2.67 2.24 -10.16
C PRO A 93 3.15 3.65 -10.57
N PHE A 94 2.26 4.64 -10.48
CA PHE A 94 2.53 6.06 -10.62
C PHE A 94 3.65 6.51 -9.68
N ALA A 95 3.70 5.98 -8.45
CA ALA A 95 4.75 6.31 -7.49
C ALA A 95 6.17 5.97 -8.00
N VAL A 96 6.34 4.87 -8.74
CA VAL A 96 7.65 4.50 -9.33
C VAL A 96 8.05 5.46 -10.45
N GLY A 97 7.09 6.01 -11.18
CA GLY A 97 7.39 7.02 -12.19
C GLY A 97 7.80 8.35 -11.65
N LEU A 98 7.17 8.73 -10.56
CA LEU A 98 7.46 9.98 -9.91
C LEU A 98 8.91 10.02 -9.40
N ALA A 99 9.41 8.89 -8.90
CA ALA A 99 10.80 8.75 -8.47
C ALA A 99 11.83 9.03 -9.59
N GLU A 100 11.49 8.76 -10.86
CA GLU A 100 12.36 9.01 -12.01
C GLU A 100 12.46 10.51 -12.37
N ILE A 101 11.47 11.31 -11.96
CA ILE A 101 11.42 12.74 -12.27
C ILE A 101 11.61 13.64 -11.04
N GLN A 102 11.79 13.06 -9.85
CA GLN A 102 11.81 13.78 -8.56
C GLN A 102 12.80 14.97 -8.50
N ASP A 103 13.91 14.88 -9.24
CA ASP A 103 14.99 15.87 -9.25
C ASP A 103 14.92 16.83 -10.46
N SER A 104 13.76 16.92 -11.11
CA SER A 104 13.54 17.71 -12.33
C SER A 104 12.48 18.80 -12.13
N ASP A 105 12.54 19.86 -12.95
CA ASP A 105 11.51 20.91 -12.99
C ASP A 105 10.10 20.33 -13.28
N ALA A 106 10.02 19.20 -13.98
CA ALA A 106 8.78 18.52 -14.28
C ALA A 106 8.05 18.05 -12.99
N TYR A 107 8.80 17.63 -11.97
CA TYR A 107 8.24 17.24 -10.68
C TYR A 107 7.61 18.43 -9.93
N ASP A 108 8.26 19.58 -9.94
CA ASP A 108 7.73 20.81 -9.33
C ASP A 108 6.46 21.26 -10.06
N GLU A 109 6.47 21.24 -11.40
CA GLU A 109 5.30 21.55 -12.22
C GLU A 109 4.13 20.59 -11.98
N LEU A 110 4.41 19.28 -11.82
CA LEU A 110 3.40 18.28 -11.48
C LEU A 110 2.83 18.55 -10.08
N THR A 111 3.70 18.84 -9.12
CA THR A 111 3.31 19.19 -7.74
C THR A 111 2.37 20.38 -7.71
N ASP A 112 2.67 21.45 -8.44
CA ASP A 112 1.80 22.62 -8.54
C ASP A 112 0.47 22.29 -9.23
N THR A 113 0.51 21.44 -10.26
CA THR A 113 -0.69 20.98 -10.97
C THR A 113 -1.61 20.22 -10.01
N VAL A 114 -1.11 19.26 -9.24
CA VAL A 114 -1.95 18.43 -8.35
C VAL A 114 -2.39 19.19 -7.09
N ARG A 115 -1.61 20.17 -6.61
CA ARG A 115 -2.00 21.05 -5.49
C ARG A 115 -3.26 21.85 -5.78
N ALA A 116 -3.47 22.27 -7.02
CA ALA A 116 -4.70 22.94 -7.44
C ALA A 116 -5.96 22.08 -7.22
N HIS A 117 -5.80 20.76 -7.07
CA HIS A 117 -6.88 19.81 -6.80
C HIS A 117 -6.96 19.34 -5.34
N GLY A 118 -6.15 19.91 -4.44
CA GLY A 118 -6.20 19.60 -3.01
C GLY A 118 -5.24 18.48 -2.56
N PHE A 119 -4.32 18.06 -3.43
CA PHE A 119 -3.20 17.21 -3.04
C PHE A 119 -2.09 18.07 -2.40
N THR A 120 -1.30 17.46 -1.52
CA THR A 120 -0.19 18.11 -0.81
C THR A 120 1.04 18.20 -1.70
N ASP A 121 1.27 17.14 -2.48
CA ASP A 121 2.42 16.92 -3.34
C ASP A 121 2.10 15.85 -4.40
N ALA A 122 3.05 15.65 -5.32
CA ALA A 122 2.93 14.68 -6.37
C ALA A 122 2.93 13.23 -5.84
N GLU A 123 3.58 12.93 -4.70
CA GLU A 123 3.58 11.59 -4.10
C GLU A 123 2.21 11.21 -3.58
N GLN A 124 1.52 12.12 -2.89
CA GLN A 124 0.17 11.89 -2.41
C GLN A 124 -0.77 11.63 -3.58
N TRP A 125 -0.64 12.39 -4.66
CA TRP A 125 -1.40 12.18 -5.89
C TRP A 125 -1.10 10.81 -6.50
N ALA A 126 0.18 10.46 -6.65
CA ALA A 126 0.61 9.19 -7.25
C ALA A 126 0.17 7.97 -6.41
N GLY A 127 0.27 8.05 -5.08
CA GLY A 127 -0.22 7.00 -4.19
C GLY A 127 -1.74 6.86 -4.23
N THR A 128 -2.47 7.97 -4.40
CA THR A 128 -3.93 7.92 -4.61
C THR A 128 -4.26 7.26 -5.94
N ALA A 129 -3.56 7.65 -7.02
CA ALA A 129 -3.70 7.06 -8.34
C ALA A 129 -3.49 5.54 -8.30
N ASP A 130 -2.40 5.07 -7.67
CA ASP A 130 -2.08 3.64 -7.56
C ASP A 130 -3.16 2.82 -6.85
N ARG A 131 -3.72 3.36 -5.76
CA ARG A 131 -4.78 2.70 -5.01
C ARG A 131 -6.09 2.67 -5.81
N VAL A 132 -6.44 3.78 -6.44
CA VAL A 132 -7.62 3.88 -7.31
C VAL A 132 -7.53 2.90 -8.46
N MET A 133 -6.37 2.80 -9.12
CA MET A 133 -6.18 1.89 -10.24
C MET A 133 -6.30 0.43 -9.84
N ARG A 134 -5.69 0.06 -8.71
CA ARG A 134 -5.75 -1.31 -8.19
C ARG A 134 -7.18 -1.70 -7.81
N ALA A 135 -7.92 -0.79 -7.19
CA ALA A 135 -9.32 -1.00 -6.84
C ALA A 135 -10.22 -1.12 -8.08
N LEU A 136 -10.00 -0.27 -9.09
CA LEU A 136 -10.73 -0.34 -10.36
C LEU A 136 -10.42 -1.63 -11.14
N ALA A 137 -9.16 -2.08 -11.14
CA ALA A 137 -8.77 -3.36 -11.72
C ALA A 137 -9.43 -4.55 -10.99
N ALA A 138 -9.49 -4.50 -9.65
CA ALA A 138 -10.17 -5.52 -8.86
C ALA A 138 -11.67 -5.60 -9.22
N LEU A 139 -12.36 -4.47 -9.34
CA LEU A 139 -13.78 -4.41 -9.78
C LEU A 139 -13.98 -5.01 -11.18
N GLN A 140 -13.13 -4.65 -12.14
CA GLN A 140 -13.22 -5.20 -13.51
C GLN A 140 -13.00 -6.72 -13.53
N MET A 141 -12.08 -7.22 -12.69
CA MET A 141 -11.82 -8.65 -12.58
C MET A 141 -12.91 -9.39 -11.81
N GLU A 142 -13.64 -8.76 -10.90
CA GLU A 142 -14.87 -9.32 -10.32
C GLU A 142 -15.98 -9.43 -11.36
N ALA A 143 -16.07 -8.48 -12.28
CA ALA A 143 -17.06 -8.49 -13.35
C ALA A 143 -16.77 -9.52 -14.46
N SER A 144 -15.49 -9.71 -14.82
CA SER A 144 -15.08 -10.46 -16.04
C SER A 144 -14.11 -11.61 -15.80
N GLY A 145 -13.50 -11.71 -14.62
CA GLY A 145 -12.48 -12.71 -14.29
C GLY A 145 -12.95 -13.76 -13.28
N PRO A 146 -12.13 -14.80 -13.03
CA PRO A 146 -12.43 -15.78 -12.00
C PRO A 146 -12.42 -15.11 -10.61
N THR A 147 -13.43 -15.33 -9.77
CA THR A 147 -13.47 -14.78 -8.40
C THR A 147 -12.35 -15.36 -7.53
N PRO A 148 -11.98 -14.73 -6.40
CA PRO A 148 -11.03 -15.31 -5.44
C PRO A 148 -11.41 -16.75 -5.04
N ASP A 149 -12.71 -16.98 -4.81
CA ASP A 149 -13.23 -18.32 -4.50
C ASP A 149 -13.02 -19.33 -5.64
N GLN A 150 -13.19 -18.90 -6.89
CA GLN A 150 -12.96 -19.75 -8.07
C GLN A 150 -11.46 -20.06 -8.26
N LEU A 151 -10.58 -19.10 -7.99
CA LEU A 151 -9.14 -19.33 -8.00
C LEU A 151 -8.72 -20.31 -6.89
N ASP A 152 -9.25 -20.15 -5.69
CA ASP A 152 -9.00 -21.06 -4.57
C ASP A 152 -9.59 -22.46 -4.80
N GLN A 153 -10.74 -22.54 -5.46
CA GLN A 153 -11.31 -23.82 -5.89
C GLN A 153 -10.41 -24.48 -6.93
N THR A 154 -9.94 -23.73 -7.92
CA THR A 154 -9.04 -24.23 -8.98
C THR A 154 -7.72 -24.71 -8.37
N ARG A 155 -7.14 -23.94 -7.44
CA ARG A 155 -5.95 -24.33 -6.68
C ARG A 155 -6.13 -25.67 -5.97
N ARG A 156 -7.25 -25.86 -5.27
CA ARG A 156 -7.58 -27.12 -4.59
C ARG A 156 -7.76 -28.29 -5.55
N GLN A 157 -8.39 -28.06 -6.71
CA GLN A 157 -8.57 -29.08 -7.74
C GLN A 157 -7.23 -29.54 -8.31
N VAL A 158 -6.33 -28.60 -8.63
CA VAL A 158 -4.97 -28.90 -9.15
C VAL A 158 -4.17 -29.72 -8.14
N LEU A 159 -4.18 -29.32 -6.87
CA LEU A 159 -3.47 -30.05 -5.80
C LEU A 159 -3.98 -31.49 -5.64
N ASN A 160 -5.30 -31.69 -5.73
CA ASN A 160 -5.93 -33.00 -5.56
C ASN A 160 -5.96 -33.87 -6.83
N ASN A 161 -5.60 -33.33 -8.00
CA ASN A 161 -5.65 -34.09 -9.25
C ASN A 161 -4.44 -35.04 -9.37
N PRO A 162 -4.64 -36.37 -9.40
CA PRO A 162 -3.54 -37.33 -9.53
C PRO A 162 -2.96 -37.39 -10.95
N ALA A 163 -3.63 -36.82 -11.95
CA ALA A 163 -3.16 -36.82 -13.35
C ALA A 163 -2.12 -35.72 -13.64
N ILE A 164 -1.94 -34.75 -12.74
CA ILE A 164 -0.98 -33.66 -12.89
C ILE A 164 0.31 -34.01 -12.15
N SER A 165 1.44 -33.85 -12.82
CA SER A 165 2.76 -34.06 -12.22
C SER A 165 3.01 -33.07 -11.06
N ALA A 166 3.88 -33.43 -10.10
CA ALA A 166 4.19 -32.54 -8.98
C ALA A 166 4.77 -31.19 -9.46
N GLN A 167 5.60 -31.22 -10.51
CA GLN A 167 6.20 -30.03 -11.11
C GLN A 167 5.15 -29.13 -11.79
N GLU A 168 4.19 -29.69 -12.53
CA GLU A 168 3.09 -28.89 -13.09
C GLU A 168 2.18 -28.31 -12.01
N LYS A 169 1.89 -29.06 -10.93
CA LYS A 169 1.09 -28.53 -9.82
C LYS A 169 1.73 -27.28 -9.23
N GLU A 170 3.03 -27.33 -9.01
CA GLU A 170 3.76 -26.21 -8.43
C GLU A 170 3.75 -24.99 -9.34
N GLN A 171 3.92 -25.18 -10.65
CA GLN A 171 3.81 -24.09 -11.64
C GLN A 171 2.41 -23.47 -11.68
N ILE A 172 1.37 -24.29 -11.74
CA ILE A 172 -0.02 -23.83 -11.81
C ILE A 172 -0.44 -23.14 -10.50
N VAL A 173 -0.04 -23.68 -9.34
CA VAL A 173 -0.33 -23.04 -8.05
C VAL A 173 0.42 -21.71 -7.91
N SER A 174 1.65 -21.64 -8.41
CA SER A 174 2.43 -20.40 -8.42
C SER A 174 1.77 -19.32 -9.31
N SER A 175 1.26 -19.70 -10.49
CA SER A 175 0.59 -18.73 -11.37
C SER A 175 -0.74 -18.24 -10.79
N ILE A 176 -1.51 -19.11 -10.14
CA ILE A 176 -2.73 -18.73 -9.39
C ILE A 176 -2.37 -17.79 -8.23
N GLY A 177 -1.29 -18.08 -7.50
CA GLY A 177 -0.82 -17.22 -6.40
C GLY A 177 -0.41 -15.83 -6.89
N MET A 178 0.31 -15.75 -8.01
CA MET A 178 0.69 -14.48 -8.64
C MET A 178 -0.54 -13.70 -9.12
N ALA A 179 -1.48 -14.37 -9.79
CA ALA A 179 -2.75 -13.75 -10.21
C ALA A 179 -3.56 -13.24 -9.02
N THR A 180 -3.52 -13.92 -7.87
CA THR A 180 -4.20 -13.48 -6.64
C THR A 180 -3.52 -12.26 -6.03
N ALA A 181 -2.19 -12.26 -5.94
CA ALA A 181 -1.42 -11.14 -5.40
C ALA A 181 -1.53 -9.86 -6.25
N MET A 182 -1.64 -10.00 -7.58
CA MET A 182 -1.91 -8.87 -8.48
C MET A 182 -3.30 -8.27 -8.28
N ARG A 183 -4.24 -9.02 -7.69
CA ARG A 183 -5.64 -8.64 -7.48
C ARG A 183 -5.95 -8.08 -6.10
N THR A 184 -5.04 -8.20 -5.15
CA THR A 184 -5.28 -7.71 -3.79
C THR A 184 -5.21 -6.19 -3.73
N ALA A 185 -6.34 -5.55 -4.01
CA ALA A 185 -6.68 -4.22 -3.51
C ALA A 185 -7.26 -4.34 -2.09
N PRO A 186 -7.05 -3.37 -1.20
CA PRO A 186 -7.80 -3.31 0.06
C PRO A 186 -9.32 -3.27 -0.23
N GLU A 187 -10.12 -4.11 0.43
CA GLU A 187 -11.57 -4.19 0.21
C GLU A 187 -12.27 -2.84 0.41
N GLY A 188 -11.78 -2.03 1.35
CA GLY A 188 -12.25 -0.67 1.57
C GLY A 188 -12.06 0.25 0.36
N ASP A 189 -10.97 0.07 -0.40
CA ASP A 189 -10.67 0.85 -1.59
C ASP A 189 -11.58 0.43 -2.75
N VAL A 190 -11.82 -0.88 -2.91
CA VAL A 190 -12.76 -1.42 -3.90
C VAL A 190 -14.17 -0.88 -3.66
N THR A 191 -14.63 -0.92 -2.42
CA THR A 191 -15.95 -0.41 -2.01
C THR A 191 -16.07 1.10 -2.25
N ALA A 192 -15.01 1.85 -1.95
CA ALA A 192 -14.99 3.30 -2.13
C ALA A 192 -14.96 3.71 -3.62
N VAL A 193 -14.28 2.94 -4.48
CA VAL A 193 -14.16 3.20 -5.92
C VAL A 193 -15.41 2.80 -6.70
N GLN A 194 -16.15 1.78 -6.24
CA GLN A 194 -17.33 1.26 -6.92
C GLN A 194 -18.33 2.33 -7.43
N PRO A 195 -18.77 3.34 -6.63
CA PRO A 195 -19.68 4.37 -7.11
C PRO A 195 -19.06 5.36 -8.12
N PHE A 196 -17.75 5.38 -8.27
CA PHE A 196 -17.02 6.27 -9.19
C PHE A 196 -16.45 5.53 -10.41
N ALA A 197 -16.68 4.22 -10.54
CA ALA A 197 -16.03 3.39 -11.55
C ALA A 197 -16.21 3.90 -12.99
N GLU A 198 -17.42 4.37 -13.34
CA GLU A 198 -17.69 4.94 -14.68
C GLU A 198 -16.93 6.25 -14.92
N GLN A 199 -16.96 7.17 -13.94
CA GLN A 199 -16.24 8.45 -14.04
C GLN A 199 -14.72 8.25 -14.10
N LEU A 200 -14.21 7.24 -13.39
CA LEU A 200 -12.80 6.87 -13.43
C LEU A 200 -12.43 6.29 -14.79
N ALA A 201 -13.23 5.38 -15.34
CA ALA A 201 -12.99 4.83 -16.67
C ALA A 201 -12.98 5.93 -17.75
N GLU A 202 -13.93 6.87 -17.69
CA GLU A 202 -14.00 8.02 -18.59
C GLU A 202 -12.77 8.92 -18.45
N ALA A 203 -12.40 9.31 -17.22
CA ALA A 203 -11.26 10.19 -16.98
C ALA A 203 -9.92 9.56 -17.41
N LEU A 204 -9.78 8.24 -17.23
CA LEU A 204 -8.56 7.49 -17.53
C LEU A 204 -8.47 6.99 -18.97
N GLY A 205 -9.55 7.10 -19.76
CA GLY A 205 -9.51 6.86 -21.21
C GLY A 205 -10.07 5.52 -21.72
N GLY A 206 -11.07 4.92 -21.08
CA GLY A 206 -11.86 3.83 -21.69
C GLY A 206 -13.38 4.10 -21.55
N VAL A 207 -14.23 4.06 -22.57
CA VAL A 207 -14.28 3.23 -23.79
C VAL A 207 -15.05 3.98 -24.89
N ASP A 208 -14.41 4.87 -25.64
CA ASP A 208 -14.82 5.21 -27.02
C ASP A 208 -13.67 5.99 -27.68
N GLY A 209 -12.85 5.26 -28.43
CA GLY A 209 -11.83 5.82 -29.31
C GLY A 209 -12.44 6.50 -30.53
N GLY A 210 -13.23 7.56 -30.32
CA GLY A 210 -13.61 8.49 -31.37
C GLY A 210 -12.79 9.78 -31.24
N PRO A 211 -12.19 10.32 -32.32
CA PRO A 211 -11.67 11.68 -32.28
C PRO A 211 -12.81 12.64 -31.88
N PRO A 212 -12.52 13.79 -31.22
CA PRO A 212 -13.55 14.78 -30.96
C PRO A 212 -14.23 15.13 -32.28
N GLU A 213 -15.52 14.81 -32.39
CA GLU A 213 -16.31 15.17 -33.56
C GLU A 213 -16.26 16.70 -33.65
N ALA A 214 -15.59 17.20 -34.69
CA ALA A 214 -15.46 18.63 -34.90
C ALA A 214 -16.87 19.24 -34.94
N PRO A 215 -17.10 20.42 -34.34
CA PRO A 215 -18.41 21.04 -34.39
C PRO A 215 -18.82 21.20 -35.84
N ALA A 216 -19.98 20.63 -36.20
CA ALA A 216 -20.58 20.77 -37.51
C ALA A 216 -20.65 22.27 -37.84
N ALA A 217 -19.85 22.68 -38.82
CA ALA A 217 -19.94 24.01 -39.38
C ALA A 217 -21.24 24.10 -40.18
N ASP A 218 -22.08 25.05 -39.77
CA ASP A 218 -23.28 25.52 -40.48
C ASP A 218 -22.90 26.14 -41.84
#